data_AF-A0A4Q6DWG7-F1
#
_entry.id   AF-A0A4Q6DWG7-F1
#
_cell.length_a   1.000
_cell.length_b   1.000
_cell.length_c   1.000
_cell.angle_alpha   90.00
_cell.angle_beta   90.00
_cell.angle_gamma   90.00
#
_symmetry.space_group_name_H-M   'P 1'
#
loop_
_entity.id
_entity.type
_entity.pdbx_description
1 polymer ?
#
loop_
_entity_poly.entity_id
_entity_poly.type
_entity_poly.pdbx_seq_one_letter_code
_entity_poly.pdbx_strand_id
1 'polypeptide(L)'
;YRTAGMEKVTSIASAEILQGKALSYNNILDADAALRSASDALTVAGGKPVVAIVKHLNPCGLATGRTVMEALGLAWAGDPVSAFGGILCFTHELDAEVATWLGDKFVELVVAPAVSPEARAILAKKKNVRVLLCPPRRSAKPETMLRSVYGGVLVQEEDEGGDTEFRSVTKLAFPEDKLALARFGVMANKHLRSNAIALVRALPDGNFQLVGAGMGQPNRLDSIRALAGPRAREKDGVKMEELVLISDAFFPFADGIEAAHALGVRYVVQPGGSIKDEEVIAAADRLGMSMALTGRRHFRH
;
A
#
# COMPACT_ATOMS: atom_id res chain seq x y z
N TYR A 1 14.28 -21.31 4.48
CA TYR A 1 13.41 -22.50 4.54
C TYR A 1 12.33 -22.33 3.50
N ARG A 2 12.16 -23.28 2.58
CA ARG A 2 10.99 -23.31 1.68
C ARG A 2 10.16 -24.52 2.13
N THR A 3 8.86 -24.35 2.29
CA THR A 3 7.99 -25.50 2.57
C THR A 3 8.07 -26.44 1.37
N ALA A 4 8.26 -27.74 1.62
CA ALA A 4 8.32 -28.74 0.56
C ALA A 4 7.03 -28.69 -0.27
N GLY A 5 7.15 -28.72 -1.61
CA GLY A 5 6.01 -28.62 -2.53
C GLY A 5 5.63 -27.20 -2.97
N MET A 6 6.34 -26.15 -2.52
CA MET A 6 6.13 -24.76 -3.02
C MET A 6 6.76 -24.46 -4.39
N GLU A 7 7.11 -25.48 -5.18
CA GLU A 7 7.81 -25.33 -6.48
C GLU A 7 7.03 -24.51 -7.51
N LYS A 8 5.73 -24.30 -7.31
CA LYS A 8 4.84 -23.52 -8.19
C LYS A 8 4.28 -22.25 -7.56
N VAL A 9 4.76 -21.83 -6.39
CA VAL A 9 4.26 -20.63 -5.71
C VAL A 9 5.16 -19.43 -6.02
N THR A 10 4.52 -18.37 -6.50
CA THR A 10 5.10 -17.06 -6.73
C THR A 10 5.60 -16.46 -5.42
N SER A 11 6.92 -16.32 -5.25
CA SER A 11 7.52 -15.74 -4.04
C SER A 11 8.87 -15.11 -4.33
N ILE A 12 9.31 -14.19 -3.47
CA ILE A 12 10.68 -13.66 -3.52
C ILE A 12 11.72 -14.76 -3.28
N ALA A 13 11.39 -15.75 -2.46
CA ALA A 13 12.30 -16.85 -2.17
C ALA A 13 12.60 -17.69 -3.42
N SER A 14 11.71 -17.76 -4.40
CA SER A 14 11.84 -18.49 -5.68
C SER A 14 12.10 -17.58 -6.88
N ALA A 15 12.23 -16.26 -6.70
CA ALA A 15 12.44 -15.32 -7.78
C ALA A 15 13.78 -15.55 -8.51
N GLU A 16 13.76 -15.39 -9.83
CA GLU A 16 14.98 -15.38 -10.64
C GLU A 16 15.68 -14.03 -10.48
N ILE A 17 17.00 -14.04 -10.28
CA ILE A 17 17.81 -12.82 -10.18
C ILE A 17 18.48 -12.58 -11.53
N LEU A 18 18.08 -11.54 -12.25
CA LEU A 18 18.64 -11.21 -13.56
C LEU A 18 19.97 -10.47 -13.49
N GLN A 19 20.14 -9.60 -12.49
CA GLN A 19 21.34 -8.81 -12.29
C GLN A 19 21.42 -8.23 -10.87
N GLY A 20 22.56 -7.60 -10.57
CA GLY A 20 22.77 -6.77 -9.40
C GLY A 20 23.72 -7.38 -8.37
N LYS A 21 23.93 -6.65 -7.27
CA LYS A 21 24.67 -7.16 -6.10
C LYS A 21 23.89 -8.31 -5.43
N ALA A 22 24.59 -9.11 -4.63
CA ALA A 22 23.96 -10.09 -3.75
C ALA A 22 22.85 -9.45 -2.90
N LEU A 23 21.74 -10.15 -2.70
CA LEU A 23 20.62 -9.70 -1.89
C LEU A 23 21.02 -9.66 -0.41
N SER A 24 20.77 -8.54 0.25
CA SER A 24 20.85 -8.48 1.71
C SER A 24 19.60 -9.07 2.35
N TYR A 25 19.69 -9.33 3.66
CA TYR A 25 18.53 -9.73 4.47
C TYR A 25 17.36 -8.73 4.32
N ASN A 26 17.65 -7.43 4.40
CA ASN A 26 16.65 -6.37 4.26
C ASN A 26 16.08 -6.30 2.84
N ASN A 27 16.87 -6.60 1.81
CA ASN A 27 16.35 -6.62 0.44
C ASN A 27 15.28 -7.69 0.25
N ILE A 28 15.46 -8.86 0.86
CA ILE A 28 14.48 -9.95 0.79
C ILE A 28 13.19 -9.54 1.50
N LEU A 29 13.30 -8.96 2.70
CA LEU A 29 12.16 -8.46 3.47
C LEU A 29 11.37 -7.38 2.73
N ASP A 30 12.05 -6.35 2.23
CA ASP A 30 11.40 -5.23 1.54
C ASP A 30 10.85 -5.65 0.17
N ALA A 31 11.49 -6.59 -0.53
CA ALA A 31 10.96 -7.14 -1.78
C ALA A 31 9.71 -7.97 -1.55
N ASP A 32 9.63 -8.74 -0.46
CA ASP A 32 8.44 -9.52 -0.10
C ASP A 32 7.27 -8.60 0.27
N ALA A 33 7.53 -7.56 1.07
CA ALA A 33 6.55 -6.53 1.36
C ALA A 33 6.06 -5.80 0.10
N ALA A 34 6.97 -5.48 -0.85
CA ALA A 34 6.61 -4.84 -2.11
C ALA A 34 5.76 -5.76 -2.99
N LEU A 35 6.12 -7.04 -3.09
CA LEU A 35 5.38 -8.04 -3.86
C LEU A 35 3.96 -8.23 -3.30
N ARG A 36 3.82 -8.37 -1.96
CA ARG A 36 2.51 -8.54 -1.32
C ARG A 36 1.64 -7.30 -1.49
N SER A 37 2.21 -6.10 -1.28
CA SER A 37 1.49 -4.84 -1.45
C SER A 37 0.99 -4.64 -2.88
N ALA A 38 1.86 -4.88 -3.88
CA ALA A 38 1.49 -4.80 -5.28
C ALA A 38 0.45 -5.86 -5.68
N SER A 39 0.56 -7.08 -5.15
CA SER A 39 -0.36 -8.19 -5.45
C SER A 39 -1.75 -7.93 -4.90
N ASP A 40 -1.89 -7.49 -3.65
CA ASP A 40 -3.18 -7.19 -3.05
C ASP A 40 -3.87 -6.03 -3.76
N ALA A 41 -3.14 -4.95 -4.04
CA ALA A 41 -3.67 -3.82 -4.78
C ALA A 41 -4.08 -4.18 -6.22
N LEU A 42 -3.40 -5.14 -6.87
CA LEU A 42 -3.78 -5.64 -8.19
C LEU A 42 -5.18 -6.26 -8.20
N THR A 43 -5.59 -6.93 -7.12
CA THR A 43 -6.91 -7.58 -7.03
C THR A 43 -8.08 -6.60 -7.15
N VAL A 44 -7.85 -5.32 -6.80
CA VAL A 44 -8.83 -4.24 -6.83
C VAL A 44 -8.51 -3.15 -7.87
N ALA A 45 -7.49 -3.37 -8.72
CA ALA A 45 -7.03 -2.40 -9.70
C ALA A 45 -7.88 -2.36 -10.99
N GLY A 46 -8.83 -3.29 -11.16
CA GLY A 46 -9.68 -3.34 -12.35
C GLY A 46 -8.91 -3.63 -13.65
N GLY A 47 -7.88 -4.48 -13.57
CA GLY A 47 -7.04 -4.85 -14.71
C GLY A 47 -5.91 -3.86 -15.06
N LYS A 48 -5.79 -2.76 -14.31
CA LYS A 48 -4.73 -1.77 -14.51
C LYS A 48 -3.39 -2.18 -13.90
N PRO A 49 -2.25 -1.76 -14.48
CA PRO A 49 -0.95 -1.91 -13.84
C PRO A 49 -0.90 -1.23 -12.48
N VAL A 50 -0.12 -1.84 -11.58
CA VAL A 50 0.11 -1.39 -10.21
C VAL A 50 1.60 -1.35 -9.97
N VAL A 51 2.04 -0.30 -9.29
CA VAL A 51 3.43 -0.18 -8.79
C VAL A 51 3.39 0.11 -7.30
N ALA A 52 4.14 -0.70 -6.54
CA ALA A 52 4.39 -0.49 -5.12
C ALA A 52 5.86 -0.08 -4.93
N ILE A 53 6.10 0.88 -4.04
CA ILE A 53 7.43 1.33 -3.64
C ILE A 53 7.55 1.20 -2.14
N VAL A 54 8.41 0.30 -1.70
CA VAL A 54 8.60 -0.04 -0.29
C VAL A 54 9.96 0.43 0.19
N LYS A 55 9.98 0.89 1.44
CA LYS A 55 11.20 1.13 2.21
C LYS A 55 10.95 0.72 3.65
N HIS A 56 11.81 -0.13 4.20
CA HIS A 56 11.70 -0.60 5.58
C HIS A 56 10.31 -1.19 5.89
N LEU A 57 9.90 -2.16 5.07
CA LEU A 57 8.67 -2.95 5.15
C LEU A 57 7.36 -2.18 4.92
N ASN A 58 7.40 -0.86 4.68
CA ASN A 58 6.21 -0.05 4.48
C ASN A 58 6.13 0.49 3.04
N PRO A 59 4.95 0.42 2.39
CA PRO A 59 4.73 1.11 1.11
C PRO A 59 4.74 2.64 1.34
N CYS A 60 5.80 3.29 0.87
CA CYS A 60 5.88 4.75 0.80
C CYS A 60 5.19 5.30 -0.46
N GLY A 61 4.94 4.43 -1.45
CA GLY A 61 4.22 4.73 -2.66
C GLY A 61 3.45 3.51 -3.15
N LEU A 62 2.21 3.70 -3.58
CA LEU A 62 1.39 2.66 -4.20
C LEU A 62 0.38 3.34 -5.13
N ALA A 63 0.31 2.89 -6.38
CA ALA A 63 -0.62 3.46 -7.34
C ALA A 63 -1.03 2.48 -8.44
N THR A 64 -2.18 2.77 -9.05
CA THR A 64 -2.60 2.19 -10.33
C THR A 64 -2.37 3.18 -11.47
N GLY A 65 -2.25 2.70 -12.71
CA GLY A 65 -2.06 3.55 -13.89
C GLY A 65 -2.71 2.94 -15.12
N ARG A 66 -2.87 3.69 -16.21
CA ARG A 66 -3.22 3.15 -17.53
C ARG A 66 -2.03 2.47 -18.19
N THR A 67 -0.83 2.93 -17.87
CA THR A 67 0.46 2.34 -18.25
C THR A 67 1.30 2.06 -17.02
N VAL A 68 2.33 1.21 -17.17
CA VAL A 68 3.29 0.93 -16.10
C VAL A 68 4.04 2.19 -15.69
N MET A 69 4.42 3.04 -16.66
CA MET A 69 5.08 4.31 -16.41
C MET A 69 4.18 5.29 -15.63
N GLU A 70 2.89 5.38 -15.97
CA GLU A 70 1.94 6.22 -15.22
C GLU A 70 1.79 5.75 -13.76
N ALA A 71 1.62 4.44 -13.56
CA ALA A 71 1.55 3.86 -12.22
C ALA A 71 2.85 4.13 -11.42
N LEU A 72 4.02 4.01 -12.05
CA LEU A 72 5.31 4.32 -11.43
C LEU A 72 5.41 5.79 -11.02
N GLY A 73 5.05 6.72 -11.92
CA GLY A 73 5.09 8.15 -11.64
C GLY A 73 4.20 8.51 -10.45
N LEU A 74 2.97 7.98 -10.41
CA LEU A 74 2.04 8.19 -9.30
C LEU A 74 2.55 7.55 -8.00
N ALA A 75 3.05 6.31 -8.03
CA ALA A 75 3.59 5.67 -6.84
C ALA A 75 4.80 6.44 -6.29
N TRP A 76 5.71 6.88 -7.17
CA TRP A 76 6.88 7.69 -6.79
C TRP A 76 6.48 9.04 -6.19
N ALA A 77 5.46 9.70 -6.74
CA ALA A 77 4.94 10.95 -6.21
C ALA A 77 4.32 10.80 -4.80
N GLY A 78 3.99 9.57 -4.37
CA GLY A 78 3.50 9.28 -3.02
C GLY A 78 4.47 9.71 -1.90
N ASP A 79 5.77 9.46 -2.07
CA ASP A 79 6.84 10.03 -1.22
C ASP A 79 8.21 9.93 -1.94
N PRO A 80 8.57 10.91 -2.79
CA PRO A 80 9.80 10.86 -3.58
C PRO A 80 11.07 10.73 -2.73
N VAL A 81 11.08 11.32 -1.53
CA VAL A 81 12.22 11.29 -0.62
C VAL A 81 12.43 9.88 -0.08
N SER A 82 11.34 9.21 0.33
CA SER A 82 11.41 7.83 0.80
C SER A 82 11.63 6.84 -0.35
N ALA A 83 11.07 7.10 -1.54
CA ALA A 83 11.23 6.25 -2.71
C ALA A 83 12.70 6.13 -3.16
N PHE A 84 13.53 7.15 -2.89
CA PHE A 84 14.97 7.10 -3.12
C PHE A 84 15.63 6.01 -2.25
N GLY A 85 16.29 5.06 -2.92
CA GLY A 85 16.83 3.85 -2.29
C GLY A 85 15.78 2.81 -1.90
N GLY A 86 14.55 2.96 -2.39
CA GLY A 86 13.47 2.00 -2.17
C GLY A 86 13.57 0.75 -3.04
N ILE A 87 12.65 -0.16 -2.79
CA ILE A 87 12.39 -1.36 -3.59
C ILE A 87 11.09 -1.16 -4.36
N LEU A 88 11.15 -1.31 -5.68
CA LEU A 88 10.02 -1.10 -6.56
C LEU A 88 9.49 -2.46 -7.02
N CYS A 89 8.19 -2.67 -6.91
CA CYS A 89 7.51 -3.86 -7.43
C CYS A 89 6.48 -3.47 -8.48
N PHE A 90 6.59 -4.07 -9.65
CA PHE A 90 5.71 -3.87 -10.80
C PHE A 90 4.85 -5.11 -10.99
N THR A 91 3.55 -4.94 -11.23
CA THR A 91 2.65 -6.07 -11.52
C THR A 91 2.64 -6.49 -12.99
N HIS A 92 3.28 -5.70 -13.85
CA HIS A 92 3.36 -5.87 -15.30
C HIS A 92 4.83 -5.73 -15.75
N GLU A 93 5.09 -6.04 -17.03
CA GLU A 93 6.42 -5.97 -17.61
C GLU A 93 7.07 -4.59 -17.41
N LEU A 94 8.36 -4.60 -17.06
CA LEU A 94 9.18 -3.41 -17.05
C LEU A 94 9.78 -3.17 -18.44
N ASP A 95 9.38 -2.07 -19.07
CA ASP A 95 9.77 -1.69 -20.42
C ASP A 95 10.93 -0.66 -20.47
N ALA A 96 11.36 -0.32 -21.68
CA ALA A 96 12.45 0.62 -21.91
C ALA A 96 12.17 2.03 -21.37
N GLU A 97 10.90 2.45 -21.36
CA GLU A 97 10.47 3.76 -20.85
C GLU A 97 10.73 3.82 -19.35
N VAL A 98 10.25 2.83 -18.60
CA VAL A 98 10.48 2.70 -17.16
C VAL A 98 11.98 2.60 -16.84
N ALA A 99 12.72 1.75 -17.58
CA ALA A 99 14.15 1.59 -17.36
C ALA A 99 14.93 2.89 -17.59
N THR A 100 14.55 3.67 -18.60
CA THR A 100 15.15 4.98 -18.89
C THR A 100 14.84 5.98 -17.78
N TRP A 101 13.58 6.02 -17.31
CA TRP A 101 13.16 6.90 -16.23
C TRP A 101 13.87 6.62 -14.89
N LEU A 102 14.22 5.35 -14.64
CA LEU A 102 15.04 4.94 -13.48
C LEU A 102 16.53 5.30 -13.64
N GLY A 103 16.99 5.74 -14.81
CA GLY A 103 18.39 5.94 -15.17
C GLY A 103 19.15 6.88 -14.24
N ASP A 104 18.53 7.98 -13.82
CA ASP A 104 19.07 9.00 -12.90
C ASP A 104 18.73 8.76 -11.43
N LYS A 105 17.88 7.78 -11.12
CA LYS A 105 17.37 7.53 -9.75
C LYS A 105 18.16 6.45 -9.05
N PHE A 106 18.31 6.58 -7.74
CA PHE A 106 18.84 5.51 -6.91
C PHE A 106 17.68 4.64 -6.42
N VAL A 107 17.67 3.38 -6.83
CA VAL A 107 16.78 2.34 -6.33
C VAL A 107 17.62 1.12 -6.00
N GLU A 108 17.31 0.40 -4.93
CA GLU A 108 18.12 -0.75 -4.53
C GLU A 108 17.76 -2.01 -5.33
N LEU A 109 16.47 -2.20 -5.57
CA LEU A 109 15.92 -3.43 -6.13
C LEU A 109 14.64 -3.14 -6.92
N VAL A 110 14.48 -3.86 -8.03
CA VAL A 110 13.26 -3.91 -8.82
C VAL A 110 12.75 -5.35 -8.88
N VAL A 111 11.46 -5.54 -8.63
CA VAL A 111 10.72 -6.80 -8.83
C VAL A 111 9.72 -6.58 -9.96
N ALA A 112 9.71 -7.45 -10.96
CA ALA A 112 8.70 -7.42 -12.04
C ALA A 112 8.41 -8.84 -12.54
N PRO A 113 7.24 -9.12 -13.12
CA PRO A 113 6.97 -10.41 -13.79
C PRO A 113 7.91 -10.68 -14.96
N ALA A 114 8.30 -9.62 -15.68
CA ALA A 114 9.11 -9.67 -16.88
C ALA A 114 9.85 -8.33 -17.05
N VAL A 115 10.96 -8.36 -17.80
CA VAL A 115 11.73 -7.19 -18.19
C VAL A 115 12.02 -7.31 -19.67
N SER A 116 11.63 -6.31 -20.46
CA SER A 116 11.89 -6.29 -21.91
C SER A 116 13.41 -6.34 -22.21
N PRO A 117 13.82 -6.88 -23.37
CA PRO A 117 15.23 -6.90 -23.77
C PRO A 117 15.89 -5.51 -23.73
N GLU A 118 15.17 -4.48 -24.17
CA GLU A 118 15.61 -3.09 -24.20
C GLU A 118 15.78 -2.53 -22.79
N ALA A 119 14.81 -2.78 -21.90
CA ALA A 119 14.92 -2.41 -20.48
C ALA A 119 16.11 -3.07 -19.81
N ARG A 120 16.35 -4.37 -20.10
CA ARG A 120 17.48 -5.12 -19.56
C ARG A 120 18.81 -4.48 -19.98
N ALA A 121 18.95 -4.07 -21.24
CA ALA A 121 20.15 -3.40 -21.73
C ALA A 121 20.40 -2.04 -21.04
N ILE A 122 19.33 -1.29 -20.73
CA ILE A 122 19.42 -0.02 -20.01
C ILE A 122 19.80 -0.26 -18.54
N LEU A 123 19.12 -1.18 -17.84
CA LEU A 123 19.36 -1.51 -16.44
C LEU A 123 20.75 -2.13 -16.19
N ALA A 124 21.33 -2.82 -17.18
CA ALA A 124 22.68 -3.38 -17.11
C ALA A 124 23.77 -2.31 -16.87
N LYS A 125 23.51 -1.05 -17.24
CA LYS A 125 24.42 0.07 -16.94
C LYS A 125 24.48 0.37 -15.44
N LYS A 126 23.45 0.00 -14.68
CA LYS A 126 23.36 0.18 -13.23
C LYS A 126 23.73 -1.11 -12.49
N LYS A 127 25.01 -1.49 -12.56
CA LYS A 127 25.56 -2.79 -12.07
C LYS A 127 25.14 -3.20 -10.64
N ASN A 128 24.79 -2.23 -9.80
CA ASN A 128 24.42 -2.49 -8.41
C ASN A 128 22.93 -2.76 -8.19
N VAL A 129 22.06 -2.32 -9.10
CA VAL A 129 20.60 -2.47 -8.98
C VAL A 129 20.24 -3.94 -9.17
N ARG A 130 19.57 -4.51 -8.17
CA ARG A 130 19.03 -5.87 -8.27
C ARG A 130 17.77 -5.87 -9.10
N VAL A 131 17.64 -6.84 -9.99
CA VAL A 131 16.42 -7.03 -10.79
C VAL A 131 15.98 -8.47 -10.62
N LEU A 132 14.79 -8.64 -10.04
CA LEU A 132 14.18 -9.92 -9.75
C LEU A 132 12.98 -10.14 -10.67
N LEU A 133 12.94 -11.31 -11.33
CA LEU A 133 11.73 -11.76 -12.01
C LEU A 133 10.86 -12.53 -11.02
N CYS A 134 9.72 -11.92 -10.68
CA CYS A 134 8.70 -12.52 -9.85
C CYS A 134 7.34 -11.94 -10.26
N PRO A 135 6.40 -12.76 -10.77
CA PRO A 135 5.06 -12.27 -11.07
C PRO A 135 4.32 -11.87 -9.79
N PRO A 136 3.22 -11.09 -9.85
CA PRO A 136 2.36 -10.87 -8.69
C PRO A 136 1.57 -12.13 -8.32
N ARG A 137 1.18 -12.26 -7.05
CA ARG A 137 0.27 -13.32 -6.59
C ARG A 137 -1.11 -13.06 -7.18
N ARG A 138 -1.67 -14.06 -7.88
CA ARG A 138 -2.99 -13.96 -8.53
C ARG A 138 -4.14 -14.53 -7.69
N SER A 139 -3.85 -15.30 -6.65
CA SER A 139 -4.88 -15.91 -5.81
C SER A 139 -4.54 -15.72 -4.33
N ALA A 140 -5.54 -15.27 -3.58
CA ALA A 140 -5.50 -15.14 -2.14
C ALA A 140 -5.61 -16.53 -1.49
N LYS A 141 -4.47 -17.23 -1.39
CA LYS A 141 -4.37 -18.49 -0.64
C LYS A 141 -3.58 -18.20 0.63
N PRO A 142 -4.22 -18.29 1.82
CA PRO A 142 -3.53 -18.01 3.07
C PRO A 142 -2.29 -18.90 3.21
N GLU A 143 -1.14 -18.27 3.44
CA GLU A 143 0.10 -18.95 3.74
C GLU A 143 0.30 -19.04 5.25
N THR A 144 1.02 -20.07 5.70
CA THR A 144 1.45 -20.13 7.10
C THR A 144 2.53 -19.08 7.34
N MET A 145 2.25 -18.13 8.24
CA MET A 145 3.21 -17.13 8.69
C MET A 145 3.87 -17.58 9.98
N LEU A 146 5.20 -17.46 10.02
CA LEU A 146 6.03 -17.76 11.19
C LEU A 146 6.67 -16.46 11.68
N ARG A 147 6.56 -16.19 12.99
CA ARG A 147 7.25 -15.05 13.62
C ARG A 147 8.02 -15.52 14.85
N SER A 148 9.32 -15.23 14.89
CA SER A 148 10.13 -15.54 16.07
C SER A 148 9.75 -14.67 17.27
N VAL A 149 9.82 -15.26 18.45
CA VAL A 149 9.80 -14.59 19.76
C VAL A 149 10.97 -15.12 20.59
N TYR A 150 11.33 -14.44 21.67
CA TYR A 150 12.41 -14.95 22.54
C TYR A 150 12.04 -16.35 23.06
N GLY A 151 12.82 -17.35 22.68
CA GLY A 151 12.60 -18.75 23.06
C GLY A 151 11.53 -19.52 22.27
N GLY A 152 10.96 -18.96 21.19
CA GLY A 152 9.91 -19.67 20.45
C GLY A 152 9.50 -19.08 19.10
N VAL A 153 8.39 -19.58 18.56
CA VAL A 153 7.78 -19.14 17.29
C VAL A 153 6.27 -19.04 17.44
N LEU A 154 5.69 -17.97 16.89
CA LEU A 154 4.26 -17.80 16.69
C LEU A 154 3.89 -18.23 15.28
N VAL A 155 2.75 -18.92 15.15
CA VAL A 155 2.23 -19.43 13.88
C VAL A 155 0.83 -18.88 13.68
N GLN A 156 0.56 -18.29 12.52
CA GLN A 156 -0.76 -17.83 12.12
C GLN A 156 -0.97 -17.99 10.62
N GLU A 157 -2.20 -17.84 10.16
CA GLU A 157 -2.50 -17.70 8.74
C GLU A 157 -2.22 -16.26 8.27
N GLU A 158 -1.81 -16.13 7.02
CA GLU A 158 -1.72 -14.84 6.35
C GLU A 158 -3.10 -14.19 6.24
N ASP A 159 -3.15 -12.89 6.52
CA ASP A 159 -4.31 -12.08 6.25
C ASP A 159 -4.46 -11.86 4.74
N GLU A 160 -5.41 -12.57 4.15
CA GLU A 160 -5.80 -12.52 2.74
C GLU A 160 -7.12 -11.74 2.53
N GLY A 161 -7.60 -11.02 3.55
CA GLY A 161 -8.86 -10.27 3.47
C GLY A 161 -8.79 -9.09 2.50
N GLY A 162 -9.86 -8.87 1.74
CA GLY A 162 -10.00 -7.83 0.71
C GLY A 162 -11.02 -6.73 1.00
N ASP A 163 -11.72 -6.78 2.14
CA ASP A 163 -12.89 -5.97 2.52
C ASP A 163 -13.90 -5.76 1.38
N THR A 164 -14.84 -6.70 1.28
CA THR A 164 -15.84 -6.73 0.21
C THR A 164 -17.08 -5.88 0.52
N GLU A 165 -17.35 -5.59 1.78
CA GLU A 165 -18.54 -4.89 2.26
C GLU A 165 -18.18 -3.59 2.96
N PHE A 166 -18.89 -2.52 2.60
CA PHE A 166 -18.74 -1.18 3.19
C PHE A 166 -20.11 -0.74 3.68
N ARG A 167 -20.32 -0.78 5.00
CA ARG A 167 -21.58 -0.34 5.61
C ARG A 167 -21.50 1.14 5.91
N SER A 168 -22.27 1.96 5.21
CA SER A 168 -22.43 3.38 5.56
C SER A 168 -23.12 3.50 6.93
N VAL A 169 -22.55 4.29 7.84
CA VAL A 169 -23.05 4.42 9.22
C VAL A 169 -23.38 5.84 9.66
N THR A 170 -23.00 6.84 8.86
CA THR A 170 -23.32 8.26 9.08
C THR A 170 -24.58 8.70 8.34
N LYS A 171 -25.16 9.83 8.73
CA LYS A 171 -26.30 10.49 8.06
C LYS A 171 -26.00 10.84 6.61
N LEU A 172 -24.79 11.32 6.34
CA LEU A 172 -24.28 11.44 4.97
C LEU A 172 -23.83 10.05 4.53
N ALA A 173 -24.47 9.53 3.48
CA ALA A 173 -24.11 8.24 2.92
C ALA A 173 -22.65 8.24 2.44
N PHE A 174 -21.96 7.12 2.58
CA PHE A 174 -20.67 6.94 1.93
C PHE A 174 -20.86 6.87 0.41
N PRO A 175 -20.19 7.71 -0.39
CA PRO A 175 -20.44 7.79 -1.84
C PRO A 175 -20.08 6.49 -2.58
N GLU A 176 -20.97 6.05 -3.49
CA GLU A 176 -20.78 4.84 -4.29
C GLU A 176 -19.57 4.94 -5.22
N ASP A 177 -19.33 6.11 -5.80
CA ASP A 177 -18.19 6.40 -6.68
C ASP A 177 -16.83 6.30 -5.96
N LYS A 178 -16.82 6.32 -4.62
CA LYS A 178 -15.62 6.16 -3.79
C LYS A 178 -15.37 4.74 -3.34
N LEU A 179 -16.27 3.78 -3.60
CA LEU A 179 -16.10 2.40 -3.14
C LEU A 179 -14.88 1.72 -3.77
N ALA A 180 -14.59 1.96 -5.05
CA ALA A 180 -13.40 1.41 -5.69
C ALA A 180 -12.10 1.98 -5.10
N LEU A 181 -12.08 3.28 -4.80
CA LEU A 181 -10.98 3.94 -4.11
C LEU A 181 -10.82 3.42 -2.67
N ALA A 182 -11.93 3.20 -1.95
CA ALA A 182 -11.92 2.64 -0.61
C ALA A 182 -11.29 1.24 -0.58
N ARG A 183 -11.66 0.35 -1.53
CA ARG A 183 -11.04 -0.98 -1.67
C ARG A 183 -9.54 -0.90 -1.92
N PHE A 184 -9.10 -0.04 -2.86
CA PHE A 184 -7.68 0.22 -3.08
C PHE A 184 -6.99 0.72 -1.80
N GLY A 185 -7.62 1.63 -1.07
CA GLY A 185 -7.10 2.16 0.17
C GLY A 185 -6.98 1.13 1.30
N VAL A 186 -7.93 0.19 1.42
CA VAL A 186 -7.80 -0.93 2.37
C VAL A 186 -6.58 -1.78 2.00
N MET A 187 -6.39 -2.10 0.71
CA MET A 187 -5.22 -2.87 0.27
C MET A 187 -3.92 -2.11 0.53
N ALA A 188 -3.88 -0.80 0.31
CA ALA A 188 -2.71 0.03 0.64
C ALA A 188 -2.40 -0.02 2.14
N ASN A 189 -3.43 0.18 2.98
CA ASN A 189 -3.29 0.33 4.42
C ASN A 189 -2.96 -0.99 5.13
N LYS A 190 -3.45 -2.13 4.62
CA LYS A 190 -3.15 -3.49 5.11
C LYS A 190 -1.65 -3.82 5.16
N HIS A 191 -0.86 -3.16 4.32
CA HIS A 191 0.60 -3.36 4.24
C HIS A 191 1.41 -2.30 4.98
N LEU A 192 0.77 -1.33 5.62
CA LEU A 192 1.42 -0.40 6.56
C LEU A 192 1.52 -1.05 7.95
N ARG A 193 2.59 -0.75 8.69
CA ARG A 193 2.69 -1.16 10.11
C ARG A 193 1.72 -0.35 10.97
N SER A 194 1.07 -1.00 11.92
CA SER A 194 0.06 -0.44 12.82
C SER A 194 0.66 0.47 13.91
N ASN A 195 -0.07 1.47 14.42
CA ASN A 195 -1.39 1.92 13.95
C ASN A 195 -1.27 2.68 12.64
N ALA A 196 -1.98 2.23 11.61
CA ALA A 196 -1.82 2.72 10.25
C ALA A 196 -2.99 3.59 9.79
N ILE A 197 -2.65 4.67 9.10
CA ILE A 197 -3.55 5.55 8.38
C ILE A 197 -3.05 5.73 6.95
N ALA A 198 -3.90 5.45 5.98
CA ALA A 198 -3.66 5.75 4.57
C ALA A 198 -4.62 6.85 4.10
N LEU A 199 -4.09 7.80 3.34
CA LEU A 199 -4.86 8.79 2.58
C LEU A 199 -4.69 8.47 1.10
N VAL A 200 -5.81 8.15 0.44
CA VAL A 200 -5.83 7.78 -0.97
C VAL A 200 -6.71 8.73 -1.78
N ARG A 201 -6.33 8.95 -3.04
CA ARG A 201 -7.12 9.70 -4.02
C ARG A 201 -7.44 8.89 -5.26
N ALA A 202 -8.55 9.25 -5.90
CA ALA A 202 -8.82 8.90 -7.28
C ALA A 202 -8.38 10.05 -8.19
N LEU A 203 -7.83 9.71 -9.35
CA LEU A 203 -7.48 10.64 -10.41
C LEU A 203 -8.61 10.69 -11.46
N PRO A 204 -8.70 11.75 -12.28
CA PRO A 204 -9.77 11.91 -13.27
C PRO A 204 -9.89 10.79 -14.30
N ASP A 205 -8.80 10.06 -14.55
CA ASP A 205 -8.73 8.90 -15.46
C ASP A 205 -9.10 7.57 -14.77
N GLY A 206 -9.57 7.63 -13.52
CA GLY A 206 -9.95 6.49 -12.70
C GLY A 206 -8.78 5.81 -12.00
N ASN A 207 -7.54 6.32 -12.10
CA ASN A 207 -6.38 5.79 -11.37
C ASN A 207 -6.46 6.09 -9.87
N PHE A 208 -5.76 5.29 -9.07
CA PHE A 208 -5.73 5.42 -7.61
C PHE A 208 -4.31 5.61 -7.13
N GLN A 209 -4.14 6.40 -6.10
CA GLN A 209 -2.83 6.74 -5.56
C GLN A 209 -2.88 6.87 -4.04
N LEU A 210 -1.90 6.26 -3.36
CA LEU A 210 -1.55 6.56 -1.97
C LEU A 210 -0.78 7.88 -1.92
N VAL A 211 -1.37 8.91 -1.30
CA VAL A 211 -0.80 10.27 -1.25
C VAL A 211 -0.25 10.64 0.12
N GLY A 212 -0.65 9.92 1.17
CA GLY A 212 -0.12 10.09 2.52
C GLY A 212 -0.29 8.80 3.32
N ALA A 213 0.74 8.48 4.11
CA ALA A 213 0.72 7.30 4.98
C ALA A 213 1.31 7.67 6.34
N GLY A 214 0.63 7.27 7.40
CA GLY A 214 1.10 7.33 8.78
C GLY A 214 1.13 5.93 9.35
N MET A 215 2.33 5.42 9.61
CA MET A 215 2.56 4.01 9.95
C MET A 215 3.42 3.87 11.21
N GLY A 216 3.26 2.76 11.91
CA GLY A 216 4.10 2.34 13.02
C GLY A 216 3.94 3.15 14.31
N GLN A 217 2.92 4.01 14.41
CA GLN A 217 2.74 4.83 15.61
C GLN A 217 1.99 4.06 16.70
N PRO A 218 2.41 4.17 17.97
CA PRO A 218 1.63 3.68 19.10
C PRO A 218 0.26 4.36 19.21
N ASN A 219 0.18 5.63 18.81
CA ASN A 219 -1.06 6.42 18.80
C ASN A 219 -1.52 6.72 17.37
N ARG A 220 -2.75 6.29 17.03
CA ARG A 220 -3.36 6.54 15.71
C ARG A 220 -3.53 8.03 15.41
N LEU A 221 -3.69 8.87 16.43
CA LEU A 221 -3.80 10.32 16.26
C LEU A 221 -2.52 10.91 15.63
N ASP A 222 -1.35 10.38 16.00
CA ASP A 222 -0.05 10.82 15.45
C ASP A 222 0.12 10.32 14.01
N SER A 223 -0.36 9.11 13.69
CA SER A 223 -0.42 8.63 12.30
C SER A 223 -1.19 9.59 11.40
N ILE A 224 -2.26 10.22 11.90
CA ILE A 224 -3.02 11.25 11.18
C ILE A 224 -2.25 12.57 11.12
N ARG A 225 -1.95 13.15 12.30
CA ARG A 225 -1.52 14.55 12.44
C ARG A 225 -0.06 14.79 12.06
N ALA A 226 0.83 13.87 12.41
CA ALA A 226 2.26 14.04 12.23
C ALA A 226 2.77 13.45 10.90
N LEU A 227 2.05 12.46 10.34
CA LEU A 227 2.53 11.71 9.18
C LEU A 227 1.60 11.80 7.97
N ALA A 228 0.45 11.11 7.98
CA ALA A 228 -0.38 10.97 6.78
C ALA A 228 -0.86 12.31 6.25
N GLY A 229 -1.40 13.17 7.13
CA GLY A 229 -1.92 14.49 6.78
C GLY A 229 -0.87 15.43 6.18
N PRO A 230 0.26 15.70 6.87
CA PRO A 230 1.34 16.52 6.32
C PRO A 230 1.86 16.00 4.98
N ARG A 231 2.09 14.69 4.85
CA ARG A 231 2.57 14.08 3.60
C ARG A 231 1.59 14.28 2.44
N ALA A 232 0.29 14.15 2.66
CA ALA A 232 -0.71 14.38 1.62
C ALA A 232 -0.79 15.86 1.21
N ARG A 233 -0.61 16.79 2.15
CA ARG A 233 -0.64 18.25 1.90
C ARG A 233 0.53 18.77 1.08
N GLU A 234 1.68 18.10 1.15
CA GLU A 234 2.86 18.42 0.35
C GLU A 234 2.70 18.03 -1.14
N LYS A 235 1.59 17.40 -1.52
CA LYS A 235 1.39 16.88 -2.88
C LYS A 235 0.66 17.88 -3.76
N ASP A 236 1.27 18.18 -4.90
CA ASP A 236 0.66 19.02 -5.92
C ASP A 236 -0.67 18.43 -6.43
N GLY A 237 -1.67 19.30 -6.53
CA GLY A 237 -3.01 18.95 -7.00
C GLY A 237 -3.80 18.00 -6.11
N VAL A 238 -3.36 17.75 -4.87
CA VAL A 238 -4.18 17.04 -3.88
C VAL A 238 -5.17 18.00 -3.23
N LYS A 239 -6.45 17.65 -3.29
CA LYS A 239 -7.51 18.29 -2.49
C LYS A 239 -7.90 17.37 -1.35
N MET A 240 -7.68 17.83 -0.11
CA MET A 240 -7.87 17.01 1.09
C MET A 240 -9.32 16.50 1.23
N GLU A 241 -10.28 17.29 0.77
CA GLU A 241 -11.71 16.96 0.78
C GLU A 241 -12.10 15.86 -0.19
N GLU A 242 -11.29 15.58 -1.21
CA GLU A 242 -11.54 14.49 -2.18
C GLU A 242 -10.98 13.14 -1.68
N LEU A 243 -10.08 13.17 -0.69
CA LEU A 243 -9.37 12.00 -0.16
C LEU A 243 -10.28 11.10 0.66
N VAL A 244 -9.99 9.81 0.61
CA VAL A 244 -10.54 8.83 1.55
C VAL A 244 -9.45 8.46 2.55
N LEU A 245 -9.76 8.62 3.84
CA LEU A 245 -8.93 8.12 4.92
C LEU A 245 -9.31 6.68 5.24
N ILE A 246 -8.30 5.82 5.33
CA ILE A 246 -8.45 4.42 5.70
C ILE A 246 -7.68 4.18 7.00
N SER A 247 -8.34 3.54 7.96
CA SER A 247 -7.73 3.11 9.22
C SER A 247 -7.67 1.59 9.29
N ASP A 248 -6.56 1.05 9.81
CA ASP A 248 -6.34 -0.41 9.91
C ASP A 248 -7.17 -1.07 11.02
N ALA A 249 -7.45 -0.30 12.07
CA ALA A 249 -8.28 -0.66 13.20
C ALA A 249 -9.26 0.47 13.53
N PHE A 250 -10.20 0.20 14.44
CA PHE A 250 -11.21 1.17 14.82
C PHE A 250 -10.61 2.42 15.48
N PHE A 251 -11.33 3.54 15.42
CA PHE A 251 -11.02 4.72 16.22
C PHE A 251 -11.49 4.54 17.67
N PRO A 252 -10.59 4.64 18.67
CA PRO A 252 -10.98 4.47 20.07
C PRO A 252 -11.76 5.68 20.61
N PHE A 253 -11.54 6.87 20.03
CA PHE A 253 -12.16 8.12 20.45
C PHE A 253 -12.47 9.01 19.22
N ALA A 254 -13.31 10.02 19.42
CA ALA A 254 -13.71 10.97 18.36
C ALA A 254 -12.56 11.86 17.85
N ASP A 255 -11.48 11.99 18.62
CA ASP A 255 -10.32 12.84 18.31
C ASP A 255 -9.65 12.53 16.96
N GLY A 256 -9.66 11.25 16.55
CA GLY A 256 -9.18 10.81 15.24
C GLY A 256 -10.03 11.35 14.10
N ILE A 257 -11.36 11.36 14.26
CA ILE A 257 -12.29 11.93 13.27
C ILE A 257 -12.16 13.44 13.22
N GLU A 258 -12.07 14.09 14.38
CA GLU A 258 -11.85 15.53 14.47
C GLU A 258 -10.52 15.95 13.83
N ALA A 259 -9.46 15.16 14.02
CA ALA A 259 -8.18 15.38 13.36
C ALA A 259 -8.26 15.21 11.84
N ALA A 260 -8.95 14.18 11.35
CA ALA A 260 -9.18 13.98 9.92
C ALA A 260 -9.95 15.16 9.31
N HIS A 261 -11.00 15.63 9.99
CA HIS A 261 -11.78 16.79 9.57
C HIS A 261 -10.94 18.07 9.53
N ALA A 262 -10.13 18.33 10.56
CA ALA A 262 -9.23 19.49 10.61
C ALA A 262 -8.17 19.45 9.50
N LEU A 263 -7.86 18.27 8.96
CA LEU A 263 -7.02 18.12 7.77
C LEU A 263 -7.74 18.47 6.47
N GLY A 264 -9.07 18.51 6.46
CA GLY A 264 -9.93 18.74 5.30
C GLY A 264 -10.62 17.48 4.77
N VAL A 265 -10.33 16.30 5.34
CA VAL A 265 -10.88 15.02 4.87
C VAL A 265 -12.38 14.95 5.13
N ARG A 266 -13.13 14.37 4.18
CA ARG A 266 -14.59 14.21 4.27
C ARG A 266 -15.06 12.76 4.32
N TYR A 267 -14.21 11.80 3.98
CA TYR A 267 -14.56 10.40 3.84
C TYR A 267 -13.63 9.52 4.68
N VAL A 268 -14.22 8.68 5.53
CA VAL A 268 -13.47 7.79 6.44
C VAL A 268 -13.96 6.36 6.28
N VAL A 269 -13.00 5.44 6.21
CA VAL A 269 -13.24 4.00 6.27
C VAL A 269 -12.47 3.44 7.45
N GLN A 270 -13.15 2.66 8.27
CA GLN A 270 -12.53 1.94 9.38
C GLN A 270 -13.25 0.60 9.61
N PRO A 271 -12.71 -0.31 10.43
CA PRO A 271 -13.39 -1.57 10.72
C PRO A 271 -14.64 -1.42 11.60
N GLY A 272 -14.63 -0.48 12.53
CA GLY A 272 -15.59 -0.45 13.65
C GLY A 272 -15.31 -1.53 14.70
N GLY A 273 -16.21 -1.65 15.67
CA GLY A 273 -16.10 -2.57 16.82
C GLY A 273 -15.59 -1.92 18.10
N SER A 274 -15.50 -0.59 18.18
CA SER A 274 -15.23 0.10 19.44
C SER A 274 -16.48 0.12 20.32
N ILE A 275 -16.31 0.03 21.65
CA ILE A 275 -17.39 0.35 22.59
C ILE A 275 -17.86 1.82 22.47
N LYS A 276 -17.06 2.67 21.82
CA LYS A 276 -17.32 4.08 21.57
C LYS A 276 -17.65 4.38 20.10
N ASP A 277 -18.02 3.38 19.30
CA ASP A 277 -18.35 3.60 17.88
C ASP A 277 -19.46 4.65 17.71
N GLU A 278 -20.47 4.66 18.58
CA GLU A 278 -21.55 5.66 18.53
C GLU A 278 -21.02 7.10 18.72
N GLU A 279 -20.05 7.31 19.63
CA GLU A 279 -19.40 8.61 19.87
C GLU A 279 -18.61 9.06 18.63
N VAL A 280 -17.87 8.13 18.03
CA VAL A 280 -17.06 8.34 16.82
C VAL A 280 -17.93 8.67 15.60
N ILE A 281 -19.03 7.93 15.41
CA ILE A 281 -20.00 8.14 14.33
C ILE A 281 -20.72 9.48 14.53
N ALA A 282 -21.15 9.79 15.76
CA ALA A 282 -21.79 11.07 16.06
C ALA A 282 -20.87 12.27 15.80
N ALA A 283 -19.56 12.12 16.03
CA ALA A 283 -18.58 13.16 15.67
C ALA A 283 -18.48 13.35 14.15
N ALA A 284 -18.45 12.26 13.37
CA ALA A 284 -18.46 12.34 11.91
C ALA A 284 -19.73 13.02 11.37
N ASP A 285 -20.90 12.67 11.92
CA ASP A 285 -22.18 13.32 11.59
C ASP A 285 -22.15 14.82 11.90
N ARG A 286 -21.68 15.20 13.10
CA ARG A 286 -21.57 16.60 13.52
C ARG A 286 -20.66 17.41 12.59
N LEU A 287 -19.62 16.78 12.05
CA LEU A 287 -18.63 17.39 11.17
C LEU A 287 -18.99 17.31 9.68
N GLY A 288 -20.14 16.73 9.34
CA GLY A 288 -20.59 16.55 7.96
C GLY A 288 -19.64 15.66 7.15
N MET A 289 -19.17 14.57 7.76
CA MET A 289 -18.32 13.56 7.12
C MET A 289 -19.12 12.29 6.84
N SER A 290 -18.74 11.56 5.78
CA SER A 290 -19.27 10.21 5.54
C SER A 290 -18.32 9.15 6.08
N MET A 291 -18.87 8.13 6.73
CA MET A 291 -18.11 7.00 7.27
C MET A 291 -18.68 5.66 6.81
N ALA A 292 -17.79 4.75 6.41
CA ALA A 292 -18.12 3.36 6.17
C ALA A 292 -17.36 2.42 7.14
N LEU A 293 -18.05 1.37 7.60
CA LEU A 293 -17.47 0.30 8.40
C LEU A 293 -17.26 -0.96 7.56
N THR A 294 -16.09 -1.60 7.69
CA THR A 294 -15.75 -2.85 6.98
C THR A 294 -15.94 -4.11 7.82
N GLY A 295 -15.95 -3.98 9.15
CA GLY A 295 -16.05 -5.11 10.07
C GLY A 295 -14.79 -5.99 10.17
N ARG A 296 -13.68 -5.64 9.49
CA ARG A 296 -12.44 -6.40 9.50
C ARG A 296 -11.24 -5.53 9.84
N ARG A 297 -10.45 -5.97 10.82
CA ARG A 297 -9.22 -5.31 11.24
C ARG A 297 -8.01 -5.93 10.53
N HIS A 298 -7.16 -5.08 9.94
CA HIS A 298 -5.94 -5.47 9.23
C HIS A 298 -4.69 -5.05 10.02
N PHE A 299 -4.54 -5.55 11.25
CA PHE A 299 -3.44 -5.14 12.15
C PHE A 299 -2.12 -5.82 11.76
N ARG A 300 -1.03 -5.05 11.71
CA ARG A 300 0.30 -5.54 11.32
C ARG A 300 1.40 -4.89 12.18
N HIS A 301 2.14 -5.69 12.93
CA HIS A 301 3.31 -5.24 13.71
C HIS A 301 4.56 -5.14 12.86
#